data_AF-A0A4R3H7W9-F1
#
_entry.id   AF-A0A4R3H7W9-F1
#
_cell.length_a   1.000
_cell.length_b   1.000
_cell.length_c   1.000
_cell.angle_alpha   90.00
_cell.angle_beta   90.00
_cell.angle_gamma   90.00
#
_symmetry.space_group_name_H-M   'P 1'
#
loop_
_entity.id
_entity.type
_entity.pdbx_description
1 polymer ?
#
loop_
_entity_poly.entity_id
_entity_poly.type
_entity_poly.pdbx_seq_one_letter_code
_entity_poly.pdbx_strand_id
1 'polypeptide(L)'
;MTQAQDIPTWCVNFQLKLMAALDAAWKSIETTNDPIAIRQARDKARAIGDLAAMARKVALIIPTPRGKPRLAETAAAGLHAAQGVANVRAMLADSMQPAAPETAPAAPAPQAEIARRALDKLKGGRRGRL
;
A
#
# COMPACT_ATOMS: atom_id res chain seq x y z
N MET A 1 -22.08 -12.37 25.84
CA MET A 1 -22.32 -11.37 24.78
C MET A 1 -21.09 -11.36 23.89
N THR A 2 -21.14 -11.96 22.69
CA THR A 2 -19.94 -12.11 21.82
C THR A 2 -20.27 -12.35 20.34
N GLN A 3 -21.38 -13.03 20.05
CA GLN A 3 -21.75 -13.40 18.68
C GLN A 3 -21.77 -12.22 17.69
N ALA A 4 -22.26 -11.05 18.10
CA ALA A 4 -22.36 -9.88 17.21
C ALA A 4 -21.00 -9.26 16.82
N GLN A 5 -19.94 -9.46 17.62
CA GLN A 5 -18.58 -8.97 17.32
C GLN A 5 -17.77 -9.99 16.51
N ASP A 6 -18.06 -11.28 16.67
CA ASP A 6 -17.39 -12.37 15.96
C ASP A 6 -17.68 -12.34 14.45
N ILE A 7 -18.86 -11.86 14.05
CA ILE A 7 -19.32 -11.87 12.65
C ILE A 7 -18.63 -10.81 11.79
N PRO A 8 -18.56 -9.51 12.17
CA PRO A 8 -17.75 -8.52 11.43
C PRO A 8 -16.30 -8.96 11.30
N THR A 9 -15.73 -9.53 12.36
CA THR A 9 -14.36 -10.04 12.40
C THR A 9 -14.16 -11.19 11.41
N TRP A 10 -15.10 -12.13 11.34
CA TRP A 10 -15.07 -13.22 10.36
C TRP A 10 -15.16 -12.70 8.91
N CYS A 11 -16.07 -11.76 8.63
CA CYS A 11 -16.21 -11.18 7.30
C CYS A 11 -14.91 -10.51 6.83
N VAL A 12 -14.27 -9.72 7.70
CA VAL A 12 -13.00 -9.05 7.39
C VAL A 12 -11.87 -10.07 7.15
N ASN A 13 -11.73 -11.05 8.03
CA ASN A 13 -10.72 -12.11 7.86
C ASN A 13 -10.94 -12.92 6.58
N PHE A 14 -12.19 -13.17 6.20
CA PHE A 14 -12.53 -13.86 4.97
C PHE A 14 -12.19 -13.00 3.74
N GLN A 15 -12.51 -11.70 3.77
CA GLN A 15 -12.13 -10.77 2.70
C GLN A 15 -10.61 -10.73 2.48
N LEU A 16 -9.82 -10.65 3.55
CA LEU A 16 -8.35 -10.68 3.47
C LEU A 16 -7.83 -11.95 2.79
N LYS A 17 -8.41 -13.11 3.12
CA LYS A 17 -8.05 -14.39 2.49
C LYS A 17 -8.38 -14.41 0.99
N LEU A 18 -9.53 -13.88 0.60
CA LEU A 18 -9.92 -13.81 -0.82
C LEU A 18 -8.97 -12.89 -1.61
N MET A 19 -8.63 -11.72 -1.05
CA MET A 19 -7.68 -10.80 -1.68
C MET A 19 -6.30 -11.44 -1.84
N ALA A 20 -5.76 -12.05 -0.78
CA ALA A 20 -4.48 -12.74 -0.83
C ALA A 20 -4.47 -13.88 -1.86
N ALA A 21 -5.59 -14.59 -2.01
CA ALA A 21 -5.71 -15.66 -3.00
C ALA A 21 -5.76 -15.15 -4.45
N LEU A 22 -6.37 -13.98 -4.68
CA LEU A 22 -6.34 -13.31 -5.99
C LEU A 22 -4.94 -12.80 -6.32
N ASP A 23 -4.23 -12.19 -5.36
CA ASP A 23 -2.85 -11.77 -5.55
C ASP A 23 -1.94 -12.95 -5.89
N ALA A 24 -2.13 -14.09 -5.22
CA ALA A 24 -1.39 -15.31 -5.53
C ALA A 24 -1.71 -15.85 -6.94
N ALA A 25 -2.97 -15.79 -7.37
CA ALA A 25 -3.37 -16.18 -8.72
C ALA A 25 -2.76 -15.24 -9.77
N TRP A 26 -2.75 -13.93 -9.50
CA TRP A 26 -2.12 -12.94 -10.37
C TRP A 26 -0.61 -13.17 -10.52
N LYS A 27 0.11 -13.34 -9.39
CA LYS A 27 1.54 -13.67 -9.39
C LYS A 27 1.86 -14.97 -10.16
N SER A 28 0.97 -15.97 -10.10
CA SER A 28 1.13 -17.20 -10.86
C SER A 28 1.06 -16.97 -12.38
N ILE A 29 0.23 -16.02 -12.82
CA ILE A 29 0.10 -15.67 -14.24
C ILE A 29 1.30 -14.86 -14.71
N GLU A 30 1.81 -13.93 -13.88
CA GLU A 30 2.99 -13.12 -14.24
C GLU A 30 4.28 -13.92 -14.35
N THR A 31 4.44 -14.96 -13.54
CA THR A 31 5.68 -15.73 -13.44
C THR A 31 5.78 -16.88 -14.44
N THR A 32 4.67 -17.26 -15.09
CA THR A 32 4.57 -18.50 -15.87
C THR A 32 4.01 -18.24 -17.26
N ASN A 33 4.69 -18.75 -18.30
CA ASN A 33 4.22 -18.70 -19.70
C ASN A 33 3.52 -20.00 -20.15
N ASP A 34 3.36 -20.97 -19.25
CA ASP A 34 2.62 -22.20 -19.54
C ASP A 34 1.11 -21.92 -19.66
N PRO A 35 0.49 -22.20 -20.82
CA PRO A 35 -0.94 -21.97 -21.03
C PRO A 35 -1.84 -22.80 -20.11
N ILE A 36 -1.38 -23.95 -19.59
CA ILE A 36 -2.16 -24.77 -18.65
C ILE A 36 -2.17 -24.13 -17.26
N ALA A 37 -1.00 -23.75 -16.74
CA ALA A 37 -0.88 -23.03 -15.47
C ALA A 37 -1.70 -21.73 -15.46
N ILE A 38 -1.70 -20.97 -16.56
CA ILE A 38 -2.50 -19.74 -16.68
C ILE A 38 -4.01 -20.04 -16.58
N ARG A 39 -4.48 -21.12 -17.24
CA ARG A 39 -5.90 -21.53 -17.14
C ARG A 39 -6.27 -21.92 -15.72
N GLN A 40 -5.43 -22.73 -15.06
CA GLN A 40 -5.65 -23.14 -13.68
C GLN A 40 -5.69 -21.94 -12.71
N ALA A 41 -4.82 -20.95 -12.89
CA ALA A 41 -4.83 -19.72 -12.10
C ALA A 41 -6.12 -18.91 -12.30
N ARG A 42 -6.63 -18.85 -13.55
CA ARG A 42 -7.91 -18.20 -13.87
C ARG A 42 -9.11 -18.96 -13.31
N ASP A 43 -9.10 -20.30 -13.37
CA ASP A 43 -10.15 -21.14 -12.79
C ASP A 43 -10.20 -20.98 -11.27
N LYS A 44 -9.03 -20.90 -10.62
CA LYS A 44 -8.92 -20.57 -9.19
C LYS A 44 -9.50 -19.19 -8.89
N ALA A 45 -9.16 -18.17 -9.68
CA ALA A 45 -9.73 -16.83 -9.54
C ALA A 45 -11.27 -16.83 -9.68
N ARG A 46 -11.81 -17.66 -10.58
CA ARG A 46 -13.27 -17.83 -10.73
C ARG A 46 -13.90 -18.45 -9.50
N ALA A 47 -13.32 -19.53 -8.96
CA ALA A 47 -13.81 -20.19 -7.75
C ALA A 47 -13.80 -19.26 -6.53
N ILE A 48 -12.79 -18.38 -6.41
CA ILE A 48 -12.74 -17.33 -5.37
C ILE A 48 -13.96 -16.40 -5.48
N GLY A 49 -14.32 -16.01 -6.71
CA GLY A 49 -15.51 -15.19 -6.97
C GLY A 49 -16.81 -15.87 -6.54
N ASP A 50 -16.97 -17.17 -6.82
CA ASP A 50 -18.15 -17.94 -6.43
C ASP A 50 -18.24 -18.10 -4.90
N LEU A 51 -17.12 -18.35 -4.22
CA LEU A 51 -17.04 -18.38 -2.76
C LEU A 51 -17.41 -17.03 -2.15
N ALA A 52 -16.94 -15.92 -2.73
CA ALA A 52 -17.30 -14.58 -2.29
C ALA A 52 -18.81 -14.32 -2.42
N ALA A 53 -19.43 -14.78 -3.50
CA ALA A 53 -20.87 -14.66 -3.70
C ALA A 53 -21.66 -15.45 -2.65
N MET A 54 -21.24 -16.66 -2.29
CA MET A 54 -21.88 -17.43 -1.21
C MET A 54 -21.67 -16.79 0.16
N ALA A 55 -20.47 -16.30 0.46
CA ALA A 55 -20.20 -15.62 1.72
C ALA A 55 -21.08 -14.38 1.94
N ARG A 56 -21.38 -13.62 0.86
CA ARG A 56 -22.35 -12.52 0.93
C ARG A 56 -23.74 -13.00 1.32
N LYS A 57 -24.20 -14.13 0.79
CA LYS A 57 -25.49 -14.71 1.19
C LYS A 57 -25.50 -15.08 2.67
N VAL A 58 -24.43 -15.71 3.16
CA VAL A 58 -24.28 -16.06 4.58
C VAL A 58 -24.28 -14.81 5.47
N ALA A 59 -23.54 -13.77 5.08
CA ALA A 59 -23.48 -12.51 5.81
C ALA A 59 -24.85 -11.81 5.90
N LEU A 60 -25.70 -11.95 4.88
CA LEU A 60 -27.05 -11.36 4.84
C LEU A 60 -28.09 -12.16 5.63
N ILE A 61 -27.89 -13.46 5.86
CA ILE A 61 -28.78 -14.30 6.70
C ILE A 61 -28.70 -13.88 8.17
N ILE A 62 -27.53 -13.42 8.58
CA ILE A 62 -27.30 -12.98 9.94
C ILE A 62 -28.05 -11.66 10.16
N PRO A 63 -28.85 -11.54 11.23
CA PRO A 63 -29.47 -10.27 11.59
C PRO A 63 -28.38 -9.21 11.82
N THR A 64 -28.16 -8.34 10.83
CA THR A 64 -27.46 -7.07 11.08
C THR A 64 -28.26 -6.31 12.12
N PRO A 65 -27.66 -5.83 13.22
CA PRO A 65 -28.34 -4.97 14.17
C PRO A 65 -28.85 -3.74 13.42
N ARG A 66 -30.15 -3.76 13.08
CA ARG A 66 -30.84 -2.65 12.42
C ARG A 66 -31.08 -1.56 13.45
N GLY A 67 -30.06 -0.74 13.66
CA GLY A 67 -30.20 0.62 14.16
C GLY A 67 -29.91 1.58 13.03
N LYS A 68 -30.68 2.68 12.91
CA LYS A 68 -30.20 3.84 12.15
C LYS A 68 -28.83 4.22 12.72
N PRO A 69 -27.80 4.44 11.89
CA PRO A 69 -26.56 5.02 12.40
C PRO A 69 -26.94 6.25 13.20
N ARG A 70 -26.49 6.31 14.45
CA ARG A 70 -26.85 7.47 15.28
C ARG A 70 -26.35 8.69 14.53
N LEU A 71 -27.16 9.76 14.49
CA LEU A 71 -26.82 10.98 13.75
C LEU A 71 -25.36 11.42 14.01
N ALA A 72 -24.89 11.24 15.26
CA ALA A 72 -23.53 11.45 15.71
C ALA A 72 -22.46 10.58 15.01
N GLU A 73 -22.72 9.31 14.74
CA GLU A 73 -21.81 8.40 14.03
C GLU A 73 -21.70 8.79 12.54
N THR A 74 -22.83 9.13 11.91
CA THR A 74 -22.84 9.68 10.53
C THR A 74 -22.17 11.05 10.45
N ALA A 75 -22.36 11.91 11.45
CA ALA A 75 -21.72 13.21 11.52
C ALA A 75 -20.20 13.07 11.71
N ALA A 76 -19.76 12.17 12.60
CA ALA A 76 -18.35 11.89 12.81
C ALA A 76 -17.70 11.31 11.55
N ALA A 77 -18.35 10.36 10.87
CA ALA A 77 -17.88 9.83 9.60
C ALA A 77 -17.77 10.92 8.51
N GLY A 78 -18.76 11.83 8.44
CA GLY A 78 -18.73 12.98 7.54
C GLY A 78 -17.58 13.95 7.84
N LEU A 79 -17.31 14.22 9.13
CA LEU A 79 -16.21 15.10 9.55
C LEU A 79 -14.84 14.50 9.22
N HIS A 80 -14.66 13.19 9.45
CA HIS A 80 -13.44 12.48 9.10
C HIS A 80 -13.19 12.45 7.59
N ALA A 81 -14.25 12.27 6.79
CA ALA A 81 -14.13 12.36 5.33
C ALA A 81 -13.71 13.77 4.87
N ALA A 82 -14.29 14.82 5.46
CA ALA A 82 -13.92 16.20 5.17
C ALA A 82 -12.45 16.52 5.53
N GLN A 83 -11.98 16.02 6.68
CA GLN A 83 -10.58 16.14 7.09
C GLN A 83 -9.63 15.38 6.16
N GLY A 84 -10.02 14.20 5.68
CA GLY A 84 -9.25 13.45 4.68
C GLY A 84 -9.06 14.25 3.39
N VAL A 85 -10.12 14.88 2.89
CA VAL A 85 -10.05 15.74 1.70
C VAL A 85 -9.17 16.97 1.95
N ALA A 86 -9.25 17.58 3.13
CA ALA A 86 -8.40 18.71 3.50
C ALA A 86 -6.91 18.33 3.54
N ASN A 87 -6.58 17.16 4.10
CA ASN A 87 -5.20 16.66 4.16
C ASN A 87 -4.65 16.36 2.76
N VAL A 88 -5.43 15.70 1.90
CA VAL A 88 -5.03 15.46 0.50
C VAL A 88 -4.78 16.78 -0.23
N ARG A 89 -5.66 17.77 -0.05
CA ARG A 89 -5.48 19.10 -0.64
C ARG A 89 -4.20 19.79 -0.15
N ALA A 90 -3.87 19.68 1.14
CA ALA A 90 -2.64 20.23 1.70
C ALA A 90 -1.39 19.55 1.12
N MET A 91 -1.40 18.22 0.97
CA MET A 91 -0.30 17.48 0.34
C MET A 91 -0.09 17.88 -1.13
N LEU A 92 -1.18 18.09 -1.89
CA LEU A 92 -1.11 18.59 -3.26
C LEU A 92 -0.58 20.03 -3.33
N ALA A 93 -0.97 20.91 -2.41
CA ALA A 93 -0.45 22.28 -2.35
C ALA A 93 1.05 22.31 -2.03
N ASP A 94 1.49 21.48 -1.07
CA ASP A 94 2.91 21.34 -0.71
C ASP A 94 3.74 20.79 -1.87
N SER A 95 3.18 19.86 -2.64
CA SER A 95 3.82 19.27 -3.83
C SER A 95 3.99 20.26 -5.00
N MET A 96 3.24 21.37 -5.01
CA MET A 96 3.32 22.40 -6.06
C MET A 96 4.15 23.61 -5.63
N GLN A 97 4.71 23.62 -4.41
CA GLN A 97 5.57 24.70 -3.94
C GLN A 97 6.95 24.60 -4.63
N PRO A 98 7.34 25.57 -5.48
CA PRO A 98 8.68 25.57 -6.03
C PRO A 98 9.67 25.91 -4.90
N ALA A 99 10.72 25.08 -4.75
CA ALA A 99 11.79 25.33 -3.80
C ALA A 99 12.44 26.69 -4.10
N ALA A 100 12.20 27.68 -3.24
CA ALA A 100 12.89 28.95 -3.28
C ALA A 100 14.37 28.72 -2.91
N PRO A 101 15.33 29.36 -3.61
CA PRO A 101 16.74 29.19 -3.31
C PRO A 101 17.07 29.94 -2.02
N GLU A 102 17.27 29.22 -0.92
CA GLU A 102 17.81 29.80 0.31
C GLU A 102 19.30 30.12 0.14
N THR A 103 19.62 31.39 0.35
CA THR A 103 20.97 31.97 0.39
C THR A 103 21.71 31.61 1.69
N ALA A 104 22.74 30.74 1.60
CA ALA A 104 24.06 30.69 2.28
C ALA A 104 24.17 30.80 3.85
N PRO A 105 25.18 30.18 4.53
CA PRO A 105 26.54 29.90 4.05
C PRO A 105 27.02 28.45 4.17
N ALA A 106 27.95 28.13 3.26
CA ALA A 106 28.53 26.81 3.02
C ALA A 106 29.52 26.37 4.12
N ALA A 107 29.19 25.29 4.82
CA ALA A 107 30.20 24.37 5.36
C ALA A 107 30.44 23.27 4.30
N PRO A 108 31.70 22.95 3.94
CA PRO A 108 31.96 21.94 2.94
C PRO A 108 31.51 20.57 3.46
N ALA A 109 30.59 19.93 2.74
CA ALA A 109 30.08 18.61 3.08
C ALA A 109 31.23 17.59 3.17
N PRO A 110 31.29 16.74 4.20
CA PRO A 110 32.40 15.80 4.46
C PRO A 110 32.65 14.83 3.30
N GLN A 111 31.66 14.63 2.42
CA GLN A 111 31.78 13.83 1.20
C GLN A 111 32.74 14.42 0.17
N ALA A 112 32.84 15.75 0.07
CA ALA A 112 33.76 16.40 -0.85
C ALA A 112 35.24 16.17 -0.46
N GLU A 113 35.51 16.05 0.84
CA GLU A 113 36.86 15.79 1.36
C GLU A 113 37.25 14.32 1.22
N ILE A 114 36.30 13.40 1.42
CA ILE A 114 36.49 11.96 1.16
C ILE A 114 36.77 11.73 -0.34
N ALA A 115 36.03 12.39 -1.23
CA ALA A 115 36.23 12.28 -2.68
C ALA A 115 37.61 12.80 -3.13
N ARG A 116 38.11 13.90 -2.54
CA ARG A 116 39.46 14.43 -2.83
C ARG A 116 40.56 13.47 -2.38
N ARG A 117 40.46 12.91 -1.17
CA ARG A 117 41.42 11.91 -0.67
C ARG A 117 41.43 10.62 -1.50
N ALA A 118 40.29 10.20 -2.04
CA ALA A 118 40.21 9.06 -2.94
C ALA A 118 40.90 9.36 -4.29
N LEU A 119 40.76 10.58 -4.80
CA LEU A 119 41.39 11.01 -6.05
C LEU A 119 42.92 11.10 -5.95
N ASP A 120 43.47 11.56 -4.82
CA ASP A 120 44.92 11.65 -4.60
C ASP A 120 45.58 10.27 -4.51
N LYS A 121 44.91 9.28 -3.93
CA LYS A 121 45.39 7.89 -3.89
C LYS A 121 45.47 7.27 -5.29
N LEU A 122 44.57 7.65 -6.20
CA LEU A 122 44.58 7.24 -7.60
C LEU A 122 45.70 7.92 -8.41
N LYS A 123 46.06 9.17 -8.05
CA LYS A 123 47.12 9.93 -8.74
C LYS A 123 48.54 9.61 -8.23
N GLY A 124 48.69 9.16 -6.98
CA GLY A 124 49.98 8.86 -6.36
C GLY A 124 50.68 7.57 -6.82
N GLY A 125 50.04 6.73 -7.64
CA GLY A 125 50.51 5.38 -7.96
C GLY A 125 51.56 5.23 -9.07
N ARG A 126 52.16 6.31 -9.60
CA ARG A 126 53.09 6.23 -10.75
C ARG A 126 54.45 6.93 -10.53
N ARG A 127 55.13 6.65 -9.42
CA ARG A 127 56.59 6.85 -9.27
C ARG A 127 57.21 5.58 -8.68
N GLY A 128 57.56 4.64 -9.55
CA GLY A 128 58.18 3.40 -9.12
C GLY A 128 58.26 2.32 -10.18
N ARG A 129 58.64 2.64 -11.42
CA ARG A 129 59.35 1.70 -12.30
C ARG A 129 59.86 2.42 -13.55
N LEU A 130 61.18 2.49 -13.62
CA LEU A 130 62.13 2.49 -14.75
C LEU A 130 63.28 3.42 -14.39
#